data_AF-A0A4Y2V886-F1
#
_entry.id   AF-A0A4Y2V886-F1
#
_cell.length_a   1.000
_cell.length_b   1.000
_cell.length_c   1.000
_cell.angle_alpha   90.00
_cell.angle_beta   90.00
_cell.angle_gamma   90.00
#
_symmetry.space_group_name_H-M   'P 1'
#
loop_
_entity.id
_entity.type
_entity.pdbx_description
1 polymer ?
#
loop_
_entity_poly.entity_id
_entity_poly.type
_entity_poly.pdbx_seq_one_letter_code
_entity_poly.pdbx_strand_id
1 'polypeptide(L)'
;YRFINISLTSDGDLENNSSIRETVACDSWEYDRSIYTSTIVSQWNLVCDRGWLVSMSKSIFVTGYLLSSTLFAYFTDKFGRKPLILACNILAIVSGFSCLFSTSFLMFAISRFFVAAGTTGSDHAASIL
;
A
#
# COMPACT_ATOMS: atom_id res chain seq x y z
N TYR A 1 -1.47 10.67 -11.99
CA TYR A 1 -2.51 11.53 -11.40
C TYR A 1 -2.28 12.91 -11.95
N ARG A 2 -3.35 13.64 -12.22
CA ARG A 2 -3.31 14.96 -12.82
C ARG A 2 -3.97 15.91 -11.84
N PHE A 3 -3.27 16.97 -11.46
CA PHE A 3 -3.81 17.98 -10.58
C PHE A 3 -4.42 19.10 -11.42
N ILE A 4 -5.46 19.73 -10.88
CA ILE A 4 -6.11 20.89 -11.51
C ILE A 4 -5.30 22.12 -11.10
N ASN A 5 -4.90 22.93 -12.08
CA ASN A 5 -4.24 24.18 -11.77
C ASN A 5 -5.29 25.21 -11.29
N ILE A 6 -5.39 25.38 -9.97
CA ILE A 6 -6.40 26.25 -9.36
C ILE A 6 -6.12 27.74 -9.57
N SER A 7 -4.91 28.10 -10.02
CA SER A 7 -4.56 29.49 -10.38
C SER A 7 -5.25 29.97 -11.67
N LEU A 8 -5.91 29.07 -12.43
CA LEU A 8 -6.79 29.39 -13.55
C LEU A 8 -8.29 29.41 -13.15
N THR A 9 -8.63 29.11 -11.89
CA THR A 9 -10.01 29.10 -11.37
C THR A 9 -10.24 30.28 -10.43
N SER A 10 -9.73 31.46 -10.79
CA SER A 10 -10.00 32.70 -10.05
C SER A 10 -10.23 33.88 -10.99
N ASP A 11 -10.97 33.68 -12.07
CA ASP A 11 -11.73 34.77 -12.66
C ASP A 11 -13.14 34.28 -12.98
N GLY A 12 -14.10 35.04 -12.48
CA GLY A 12 -15.45 34.60 -12.16
C GLY A 12 -16.25 33.98 -13.29
N ASP A 13 -17.25 33.20 -12.88
CA ASP A 13 -18.45 33.03 -13.69
C ASP A 13 -19.01 34.41 -14.04
N LEU A 14 -18.89 34.81 -15.30
CA LEU A 14 -20.03 34.74 -16.20
C LEU A 14 -19.58 34.81 -17.67
N GLU A 15 -20.13 33.86 -18.43
CA GLU A 15 -20.13 33.73 -19.89
C GLU A 15 -19.01 32.90 -20.53
N ASN A 16 -19.43 31.74 -21.07
CA ASN A 16 -19.01 31.26 -22.37
C ASN A 16 -17.51 30.92 -22.52
N ASN A 17 -17.13 29.73 -22.07
CA ASN A 17 -16.74 28.60 -22.92
C ASN A 17 -16.14 27.53 -22.03
N SER A 18 -16.30 26.27 -22.43
CA SER A 18 -15.68 25.08 -21.83
C SER A 18 -14.37 25.40 -21.13
N SER A 19 -14.40 25.51 -19.80
CA SER A 19 -13.20 25.70 -18.99
C SER A 19 -12.28 24.53 -19.30
N ILE A 20 -11.25 24.79 -20.12
CA ILE A 20 -10.22 23.82 -20.41
C ILE A 20 -9.50 23.65 -19.07
N ARG A 21 -9.96 22.67 -18.29
CA ARG A 21 -9.29 22.20 -17.07
C ARG A 21 -8.00 21.55 -17.52
N GLU A 22 -7.01 22.39 -17.86
CA GLU A 22 -5.69 21.93 -18.24
C GLU A 22 -5.09 21.21 -17.05
N THR A 23 -4.91 19.91 -17.25
CA THR A 23 -4.33 19.03 -16.27
C THR A 23 -2.82 19.17 -16.40
N VAL A 24 -2.22 19.98 -15.53
CA VAL A 24 -0.78 20.21 -15.56
C VAL A 24 -0.07 18.96 -15.04
N ALA A 25 0.94 18.51 -15.79
CA ALA A 25 1.82 17.45 -15.34
C ALA A 25 2.58 17.96 -14.10
N CYS A 26 2.62 17.15 -13.06
CA CYS A 26 3.37 17.46 -11.86
C CYS A 26 4.87 17.46 -12.24
N ASP A 27 5.47 18.64 -12.30
CA ASP A 27 6.84 18.86 -12.77
C ASP A 27 7.84 18.94 -11.59
N SER A 28 7.37 19.49 -10.48
CA SER A 28 8.10 19.67 -9.23
C SER A 28 7.19 19.37 -8.05
N TRP A 29 7.76 18.77 -7.02
CA TRP A 29 7.06 18.45 -5.79
C TRP A 29 8.08 18.54 -4.65
N GLU A 30 7.68 19.10 -3.52
CA GLU A 30 8.57 19.35 -2.40
C GLU A 30 8.13 18.50 -1.21
N TYR A 31 9.03 17.65 -0.70
CA TYR A 31 8.79 16.95 0.56
C TYR A 31 9.04 17.90 1.72
N ASP A 32 8.01 18.12 2.53
CA ASP A 32 8.23 18.68 3.85
C ASP A 32 8.97 17.65 4.73
N ARG A 33 10.27 17.90 4.94
CA ARG A 33 11.19 17.04 5.71
C ARG A 33 11.21 17.36 7.21
N SER A 34 10.30 18.23 7.68
CA SER A 34 10.23 18.68 9.08
C SER A 34 10.04 17.53 10.09
N ILE A 35 9.30 16.48 9.72
CA ILE A 35 8.93 15.39 10.65
C ILE A 35 9.49 14.01 10.22
N TYR A 36 9.72 13.77 8.93
CA TYR A 36 10.20 12.48 8.42
C TYR A 36 11.38 12.64 7.45
N THR A 37 12.59 12.29 7.90
CA THR A 37 13.85 12.41 7.12
C THR A 37 13.90 11.52 5.87
N SER A 38 13.23 10.36 5.87
CA SER A 38 13.13 9.46 4.71
C SER A 38 11.92 8.55 4.86
N THR A 39 10.93 8.70 4.00
CA THR A 39 9.82 7.75 3.87
C THR A 39 10.07 6.82 2.68
N ILE A 40 9.43 5.66 2.66
CA ILE A 40 9.49 4.71 1.53
C ILE A 40 9.02 5.38 0.22
N VAL A 41 8.11 6.35 0.32
CA VAL A 41 7.67 7.18 -0.82
C VAL A 41 8.79 8.12 -1.28
N SER A 42 9.64 8.57 -0.35
CA SER A 42 10.74 9.50 -0.60
C SER A 42 12.00 8.88 -1.19
N GLN A 43 12.37 7.68 -0.70
CA GLN A 43 13.52 6.95 -1.23
C GLN A 43 13.33 6.53 -2.69
N TRP A 44 12.10 6.29 -3.12
CA TRP A 44 11.79 5.75 -4.45
C TRP A 44 11.15 6.77 -5.41
N ASN A 45 11.03 8.04 -5.00
CA ASN A 45 10.49 9.14 -5.81
C ASN A 45 9.10 8.81 -6.41
N LEU A 46 8.15 8.35 -5.58
CA LEU A 46 6.80 7.93 -6.00
C LEU A 46 5.85 9.12 -6.25
N VAL A 47 6.34 10.20 -6.86
CA VAL A 47 5.57 11.44 -7.04
C VAL A 47 5.46 11.79 -8.53
N CYS A 48 4.56 12.72 -8.85
CA CYS A 48 4.03 13.06 -10.17
C CYS A 48 3.51 11.92 -11.11
N ASP A 49 4.39 11.17 -11.77
CA ASP A 49 3.98 10.11 -12.71
C ASP A 49 3.93 8.73 -12.02
N ARG A 50 4.61 8.58 -10.87
CA ARG A 50 4.85 7.29 -10.20
C ARG A 50 4.01 7.03 -8.95
N GLY A 51 3.15 7.94 -8.53
CA GLY A 51 2.23 7.70 -7.41
C GLY A 51 1.19 6.60 -7.62
N TRP A 52 1.01 6.08 -8.86
CA TRP A 52 0.26 4.83 -9.05
C TRP A 52 0.89 3.65 -8.30
N LEU A 53 2.20 3.67 -8.06
CA LEU A 53 2.89 2.66 -7.26
C LEU A 53 2.41 2.67 -5.80
N VAL A 54 2.03 3.83 -5.24
CA VAL A 54 1.46 3.90 -3.88
C VAL A 54 0.12 3.19 -3.85
N SER A 55 -0.74 3.48 -4.83
CA SER A 55 -2.03 2.82 -4.99
C SER A 55 -1.86 1.32 -5.20
N MET A 56 -0.91 0.89 -6.04
CA MET A 56 -0.60 -0.52 -6.22
C MET A 56 -0.13 -1.20 -4.94
N SER A 57 0.76 -0.58 -4.18
CA SER A 57 1.23 -1.12 -2.90
C SER A 57 0.06 -1.35 -1.94
N LYS A 58 -0.87 -0.39 -1.87
CA LYS A 58 -2.11 -0.54 -1.11
C LYS A 58 -2.99 -1.66 -1.65
N SER A 59 -3.18 -1.74 -2.96
CA SER A 59 -3.97 -2.81 -3.58
C SER A 59 -3.38 -4.18 -3.26
N ILE A 60 -2.06 -4.37 -3.39
CA ILE A 60 -1.37 -5.61 -3.06
C ILE A 60 -1.57 -5.99 -1.60
N PHE A 61 -1.46 -5.02 -0.68
CA PHE A 61 -1.72 -5.25 0.74
C PHE A 61 -3.15 -5.74 0.99
N VAL A 62 -4.14 -5.09 0.37
CA VAL A 62 -5.55 -5.48 0.48
C VAL A 62 -5.81 -6.84 -0.16
N THR A 63 -5.20 -7.14 -1.31
CA THR A 63 -5.32 -8.45 -1.95
C THR A 63 -4.75 -9.55 -1.05
N GLY A 64 -3.61 -9.31 -0.38
CA GLY A 64 -3.05 -10.24 0.60
C GLY A 64 -3.95 -10.46 1.80
N TYR A 65 -4.57 -9.40 2.32
CA TYR A 65 -5.58 -9.48 3.36
C TYR A 65 -6.76 -10.37 2.95
N LEU A 66 -7.30 -10.16 1.74
CA LEU A 66 -8.45 -10.94 1.23
C LEU A 66 -8.09 -12.41 1.01
N LEU A 67 -6.96 -12.68 0.35
CA LEU A 67 -6.47 -14.05 0.12
C LEU A 67 -6.25 -14.80 1.42
N SER A 68 -5.73 -14.11 2.44
CA SER A 68 -5.56 -14.70 3.77
C SER A 68 -6.86 -15.23 4.34
N SER A 69 -7.94 -14.46 4.30
CA SER A 69 -9.23 -14.91 4.86
C SER A 69 -9.70 -16.25 4.25
N THR A 70 -9.55 -16.41 2.93
CA THR A 70 -10.00 -17.61 2.20
C THR A 70 -9.07 -18.79 2.46
N LEU A 71 -7.76 -18.56 2.43
CA LEU A 71 -6.77 -19.59 2.71
C LEU A 71 -6.91 -20.11 4.14
N PHE A 72 -6.98 -19.21 5.13
CA PHE A 72 -7.07 -19.61 6.52
C PHE A 72 -8.34 -20.38 6.83
N ALA A 73 -9.48 -20.00 6.24
CA ALA A 73 -10.71 -20.77 6.37
C ALA A 73 -10.51 -22.23 5.92
N TYR A 74 -9.82 -22.46 4.80
CA TYR A 74 -9.51 -23.81 4.33
C TYR A 74 -8.48 -24.53 5.20
N PHE A 75 -7.42 -23.84 5.62
CA PHE A 75 -6.32 -24.44 6.39
C PHE A 75 -6.72 -24.76 7.84
N THR A 76 -7.60 -23.98 8.47
CA THR A 76 -8.11 -24.24 9.83
C THR A 76 -8.82 -25.58 9.91
N ASP A 77 -9.57 -25.94 8.87
CA ASP A 77 -10.36 -27.16 8.84
C ASP A 77 -9.49 -28.41 8.70
N LYS A 78 -8.28 -28.28 8.13
CA LYS A 78 -7.42 -29.43 7.79
C LYS A 78 -6.25 -29.65 8.75
N PHE A 79 -5.62 -28.59 9.27
CA PHE A 79 -4.36 -28.69 10.02
C PHE A 79 -4.52 -28.49 11.53
N GLY A 80 -5.70 -28.12 12.01
CA GLY A 80 -5.95 -27.79 13.40
C GLY A 80 -5.39 -26.41 13.80
N ARG A 81 -5.97 -25.82 14.84
CA ARG A 81 -5.78 -24.40 15.18
C ARG A 81 -4.39 -23.98 15.64
N LYS A 82 -3.77 -24.75 16.54
CA LYS A 82 -2.49 -24.40 17.18
C LYS A 82 -1.29 -24.34 16.23
N PRO A 83 -1.06 -25.34 15.35
CA PRO A 83 0.08 -25.30 14.43
C PRO A 83 -0.09 -24.22 13.35
N LEU A 84 -1.34 -23.91 12.97
CA LEU A 84 -1.62 -22.87 11.98
C LEU A 84 -1.20 -21.48 12.48
N ILE A 85 -1.60 -21.11 13.70
CA ILE A 85 -1.23 -19.80 14.29
C ILE A 85 0.30 -19.66 14.38
N LEU A 86 1.01 -20.72 14.81
CA LEU A 86 2.47 -20.73 14.88
C LEU A 86 3.12 -20.55 13.49
N ALA A 87 2.65 -21.28 12.48
CA ALA A 87 3.19 -21.19 11.12
C ALA A 87 3.05 -19.77 10.54
N CYS A 88 1.90 -19.13 10.79
CA CYS A 88 1.60 -17.81 10.25
C CYS A 88 2.36 -16.70 10.95
N ASN A 89 2.60 -16.85 12.25
CA ASN A 89 3.46 -15.96 13.01
C ASN A 89 4.92 -16.06 12.52
N ILE A 90 5.44 -17.28 12.31
CA ILE A 90 6.78 -17.49 11.72
C ILE A 90 6.89 -16.85 10.34
N LEU A 91 5.89 -17.04 9.47
CA LEU A 91 5.85 -16.43 8.15
C LEU A 91 5.88 -14.90 8.23
N ALA A 92 5.12 -14.30 9.15
CA ALA A 92 5.09 -12.85 9.36
C ALA A 92 6.45 -12.32 9.86
N ILE A 93 7.11 -13.04 10.77
CA ILE A 93 8.43 -12.67 11.28
C ILE A 93 9.48 -12.70 10.15
N VAL A 94 9.55 -13.80 9.40
CA VAL A 94 10.54 -13.97 8.32
C VAL A 94 10.34 -12.92 7.21
N SER A 95 9.09 -12.64 6.84
CA SER A 95 8.78 -11.61 5.84
C SER A 95 9.05 -10.19 6.36
N GLY A 96 8.83 -9.93 7.65
CA GLY A 96 9.21 -8.68 8.32
C GLY A 96 10.73 -8.45 8.31
N PHE A 97 11.52 -9.48 8.61
CA PHE A 97 12.98 -9.42 8.50
C PHE A 97 13.44 -9.20 7.05
N SER A 98 12.81 -9.87 6.08
CA SER A 98 13.11 -9.65 4.65
C SER A 98 12.80 -8.21 4.22
N CYS A 99 11.80 -7.57 4.84
CA CYS A 99 11.49 -6.17 4.58
C CYS A 99 12.61 -5.21 5.00
N LEU A 100 13.38 -5.53 6.04
CA LEU A 100 14.52 -4.73 6.49
C LEU A 100 15.68 -4.77 5.48
N PHE A 101 15.85 -5.89 4.79
CA PHE A 101 16.90 -6.07 3.78
C PHE A 101 16.47 -5.61 2.38
N SER A 102 15.20 -5.20 2.22
CA SER A 102 14.63 -4.89 0.92
C SER A 102 15.15 -3.58 0.35
N THR A 103 16.05 -3.68 -0.62
CA THR A 103 16.56 -2.57 -1.43
C THR A 103 15.74 -2.33 -2.70
N SER A 104 14.55 -2.93 -2.86
CA SER A 104 13.71 -2.78 -4.06
C SER A 104 12.23 -2.65 -3.74
N PHE A 105 11.49 -1.82 -4.49
CA PHE A 105 10.05 -1.60 -4.29
C PHE A 105 9.22 -2.90 -4.40
N LEU A 106 9.56 -3.79 -5.34
CA LEU A 106 8.86 -5.08 -5.49
C LEU A 106 9.10 -6.03 -4.31
N MET A 107 10.34 -6.10 -3.80
CA MET A 107 10.65 -6.90 -2.61
C MET A 107 9.88 -6.39 -1.38
N PHE A 108 9.77 -5.06 -1.24
CA PHE A 108 8.96 -4.44 -0.19
C PHE A 108 7.47 -4.74 -0.35
N ALA A 109 6.93 -4.70 -1.58
CA ALA A 109 5.52 -4.99 -1.83
C ALA A 109 5.18 -6.47 -1.54
N ILE A 110 6.06 -7.40 -1.96
CA ILE A 110 5.88 -8.83 -1.74
C ILE A 110 6.03 -9.16 -0.25
N SER A 111 7.02 -8.60 0.45
CA SER A 111 7.17 -8.82 1.89
C SER A 111 5.95 -8.31 2.65
N ARG A 112 5.43 -7.13 2.29
CA ARG A 112 4.19 -6.59 2.86
C ARG A 112 2.97 -7.46 2.60
N PHE A 113 2.87 -8.10 1.44
CA PHE A 113 1.81 -9.07 1.15
C PHE A 113 1.86 -10.26 2.12
N PHE A 114 3.04 -10.85 2.31
CA PHE A 114 3.20 -11.99 3.22
C PHE A 114 3.02 -11.61 4.69
N VAL A 115 3.50 -10.43 5.10
CA VAL A 115 3.25 -9.91 6.46
C VAL A 115 1.76 -9.72 6.67
N ALA A 116 1.05 -9.07 5.73
CA ALA A 116 -0.39 -8.85 5.82
C ALA A 116 -1.16 -10.17 5.93
N ALA A 117 -0.83 -11.15 5.09
CA ALA A 117 -1.46 -12.46 5.15
C ALA A 117 -1.15 -13.20 6.46
N GLY A 118 0.09 -13.14 6.94
CA GLY A 118 0.50 -13.79 8.19
C GLY A 118 -0.19 -13.20 9.42
N THR A 119 -0.18 -11.87 9.57
CA THR A 119 -0.78 -11.18 10.73
C THR A 119 -2.30 -11.33 10.74
N THR A 120 -2.95 -11.02 9.61
CA THR A 120 -4.41 -11.09 9.51
C THR A 120 -4.91 -12.52 9.71
N GLY A 121 -4.27 -13.51 9.09
CA GLY A 121 -4.71 -14.88 9.29
C GLY A 121 -4.49 -15.39 10.72
N SER A 122 -3.48 -14.89 11.44
CA SER A 122 -3.32 -15.16 12.87
C SER A 122 -4.50 -14.64 13.68
N ASP A 123 -4.92 -13.40 13.40
CA ASP A 123 -6.06 -12.75 14.07
C ASP A 123 -7.38 -13.48 13.77
N HIS A 124 -7.58 -13.89 12.51
CA HIS A 124 -8.75 -14.64 12.08
C HIS A 124 -8.77 -16.05 12.66
N ALA A 125 -7.61 -16.69 12.86
CA ALA A 125 -7.54 -17.98 13.53
C ALA A 125 -7.74 -17.86 15.05
N ALA A 126 -7.34 -16.73 15.64
CA ALA A 126 -7.50 -16.43 17.05
C ALA A 126 -8.96 -16.09 17.43
N SER A 127 -9.70 -15.39 16.58
CA SER A 127 -11.10 -14.98 16.87
C SER A 127 -12.08 -16.15 17.01
N ILE A 128 -11.71 -17.34 16.51
CA ILE A 128 -12.56 -18.52 16.56
C ILE A 128 -12.27 -19.31 17.88
N LEU A 129 -11.15 -19.05 18.57
CA LEU A 129 -10.82 -19.61 19.91
C LEU A 129 -11.70 -19.07 21.01
#